data_AF-A0A7D4UMM3-F1
#
_entry.id   AF-A0A7D4UMM3-F1
#
_cell.length_a   1.000
_cell.length_b   1.000
_cell.length_c   1.000
_cell.angle_alpha   90.00
_cell.angle_beta   90.00
_cell.angle_gamma   90.00
#
_symmetry.space_group_name_H-M   'P 1'
#
loop_
_entity.id
_entity.type
_entity.pdbx_description
1 polymer ?
#
loop_
_entity_poly.entity_id
_entity_poly.type
_entity_poly.pdbx_seq_one_letter_code
_entity_poly.pdbx_strand_id
1 'polypeptide(L)'
;MKTDLEIQKDVQEELQWQPFLRAAEIGVSVKNGIVTLTGQVDSYAKKLEAEQAAKKVFGVKAVAEEIQVGLSPAYRKNDTEIAAAVLHALKWHTAIPDDRIQVKVEDGFVKLEGEVEWAFERNSATNAVKYLTGVRSVANLITVKPKITAHELEKKIRAAFHRSATVDAEKITVTVAGNKATLTGKVRSFAEKKEAENAVWAGPGIFSLDSRLIVEEPELVY
;
A
#
# COMPACT_ATOMS: atom_id res chain seq x y z
N MET A 1 -26.23 -12.94 -8.13
CA MET A 1 -25.77 -12.20 -6.93
C MET A 1 -25.58 -13.25 -5.85
N LYS A 2 -24.42 -13.28 -5.15
CA LYS A 2 -24.20 -14.27 -4.09
C LYS A 2 -25.12 -13.97 -2.89
N THR A 3 -25.62 -15.03 -2.28
CA THR A 3 -26.34 -14.98 -1.00
C THR A 3 -25.35 -14.73 0.14
N ASP A 4 -25.86 -14.23 1.28
CA ASP A 4 -25.02 -14.03 2.46
C ASP A 4 -24.34 -15.32 2.93
N LEU A 5 -25.01 -16.47 2.79
CA LEU A 5 -24.45 -17.78 3.14
C LEU A 5 -23.31 -18.19 2.23
N GLU A 6 -23.42 -17.94 0.92
CA GLU A 6 -22.33 -18.17 -0.03
C GLU A 6 -21.15 -17.26 0.27
N ILE A 7 -21.38 -15.96 0.49
CA ILE A 7 -20.34 -15.01 0.87
C ILE A 7 -19.66 -15.44 2.17
N GLN A 8 -20.42 -15.88 3.18
CA GLN A 8 -19.89 -16.34 4.45
C GLN A 8 -18.95 -17.53 4.25
N LYS A 9 -19.37 -18.52 3.46
CA LYS A 9 -18.56 -19.70 3.15
C LYS A 9 -17.29 -19.32 2.41
N ASP A 10 -17.39 -18.48 1.38
CA ASP A 10 -16.22 -18.03 0.62
C ASP A 10 -15.21 -17.26 1.50
N VAL A 11 -15.70 -16.41 2.42
CA VAL A 11 -14.83 -15.71 3.39
C VAL A 11 -14.16 -16.70 4.34
N GLN A 12 -14.87 -17.72 4.82
CA GLN A 12 -14.27 -18.75 5.66
C GLN A 12 -13.18 -19.54 4.92
N GLU A 13 -13.42 -19.89 3.65
CA GLU A 13 -12.43 -20.57 2.80
C GLU A 13 -11.20 -19.68 2.54
N GLU A 14 -11.40 -18.40 2.22
CA GLU A 14 -10.32 -17.43 2.00
C GLU A 14 -9.47 -17.22 3.28
N LEU A 15 -10.09 -17.22 4.46
CA LEU A 15 -9.38 -17.15 5.74
C LEU A 15 -8.60 -18.43 6.05
N GLN A 16 -9.15 -19.61 5.72
CA GLN A 16 -8.46 -20.90 5.88
C GLN A 16 -7.25 -21.04 4.95
N TRP A 17 -7.29 -20.37 3.80
CA TRP A 17 -6.18 -20.35 2.85
C TRP A 17 -4.98 -19.50 3.32
N GLN A 18 -5.18 -18.60 4.29
CA GLN A 18 -4.09 -17.75 4.78
C GLN A 18 -3.15 -18.51 5.71
N PRO A 19 -1.87 -18.72 5.36
CA PRO A 19 -0.94 -19.54 6.15
C PRO A 19 -0.62 -18.95 7.53
N PHE A 20 -0.80 -17.64 7.70
CA PHE A 20 -0.54 -16.92 8.94
C PHE A 20 -1.78 -16.81 9.85
N LEU A 21 -2.96 -17.15 9.36
CA LEU A 21 -4.20 -17.12 10.14
C LEU A 21 -4.55 -18.53 10.58
N ARG A 22 -4.98 -18.66 11.84
CA ARG A 22 -5.69 -19.85 12.29
C ARG A 22 -7.17 -19.54 12.19
N ALA A 23 -7.83 -20.06 11.15
CA ALA A 23 -9.25 -19.78 10.90
C ALA A 23 -10.16 -20.08 12.10
N ALA A 24 -9.78 -21.02 12.97
CA ALA A 24 -10.51 -21.36 14.21
C ALA A 24 -10.58 -20.20 15.24
N GLU A 25 -9.74 -19.18 15.11
CA GLU A 25 -9.70 -18.01 16.00
C GLU A 25 -10.64 -16.89 15.55
N ILE A 26 -11.22 -16.97 14.33
CA ILE A 26 -11.98 -15.89 13.70
C ILE A 26 -13.39 -16.37 13.32
N GLY A 27 -14.40 -15.77 13.96
CA GLY A 27 -15.81 -15.95 13.60
C GLY A 27 -16.22 -15.06 12.44
N VAL A 28 -16.97 -15.60 11.48
CA VAL A 28 -17.48 -14.89 10.30
C VAL A 28 -19.00 -14.95 10.29
N SER A 29 -19.67 -13.80 10.20
CA SER A 29 -21.10 -13.72 9.88
C SER A 29 -21.33 -12.72 8.75
N VAL A 30 -22.43 -12.88 7.98
CA VAL A 30 -22.72 -12.00 6.85
C VAL A 30 -24.18 -11.59 6.87
N LYS A 31 -24.45 -10.31 6.61
CA LYS A 31 -25.80 -9.77 6.48
C LYS A 31 -25.86 -8.69 5.40
N ASN A 32 -26.68 -8.89 4.37
CA ASN A 32 -26.83 -8.01 3.21
C ASN A 32 -25.50 -7.68 2.48
N GLY A 33 -24.56 -8.62 2.49
CA GLY A 33 -23.19 -8.46 1.98
C GLY A 33 -22.24 -7.71 2.94
N ILE A 34 -22.66 -7.41 4.17
CA ILE A 34 -21.78 -6.88 5.23
C ILE A 34 -21.22 -8.06 6.02
N VAL A 35 -19.91 -8.26 5.95
CA VAL A 35 -19.20 -9.31 6.70
C VAL A 35 -18.85 -8.77 8.07
N THR A 36 -19.14 -9.50 9.14
CA THR A 36 -18.64 -9.20 10.49
C THR A 36 -17.59 -10.22 10.88
N LEU A 37 -16.37 -9.77 11.16
CA LEU A 37 -15.26 -10.59 11.64
C LEU A 37 -15.13 -10.41 13.16
N THR A 38 -15.17 -11.49 13.91
CA THR A 38 -15.08 -11.51 15.39
C THR A 38 -13.98 -12.46 15.84
N GLY A 39 -13.52 -12.34 17.09
CA GLY A 39 -12.56 -13.26 17.68
C GLY A 39 -11.34 -12.57 18.28
N GLN A 40 -10.31 -13.35 18.59
CA GLN A 40 -9.08 -12.84 19.18
C GLN A 40 -7.86 -13.37 18.43
N VAL A 41 -6.93 -12.47 18.10
CA VAL A 41 -5.65 -12.81 17.48
C VAL A 41 -4.50 -12.30 18.34
N ASP A 42 -3.32 -12.91 18.17
CA ASP A 42 -2.11 -12.58 18.93
C ASP A 42 -1.34 -11.36 18.39
N SER A 43 -1.70 -10.83 17.21
CA SER A 43 -0.98 -9.74 16.56
C SER A 43 -1.86 -8.89 15.66
N TYR A 44 -1.55 -7.59 15.58
CA TYR A 44 -2.24 -6.66 14.70
C TYR A 44 -2.10 -7.04 13.22
N ALA A 45 -0.96 -7.61 12.82
CA ALA A 45 -0.79 -8.09 11.46
C ALA A 45 -1.82 -9.16 11.06
N LYS A 46 -2.10 -10.16 11.92
CA LYS A 46 -3.14 -11.16 11.64
C LYS A 46 -4.53 -10.54 11.53
N LYS A 47 -4.82 -9.56 12.40
CA LYS A 47 -6.06 -8.80 12.34
C LYS A 47 -6.24 -8.15 10.95
N LEU A 48 -5.22 -7.44 10.46
CA LEU A 48 -5.22 -6.86 9.11
C LEU A 48 -5.33 -7.89 7.99
N GLU A 49 -4.61 -9.01 8.07
CA GLU A 49 -4.68 -10.06 7.05
C GLU A 49 -6.09 -10.65 6.95
N ALA A 50 -6.79 -10.83 8.08
CA ALA A 50 -8.17 -11.30 8.10
C ALA A 50 -9.13 -10.31 7.43
N GLU A 51 -8.97 -9.01 7.71
CA GLU A 51 -9.73 -7.94 7.07
C GLU A 51 -9.52 -7.96 5.55
N GLN A 52 -8.25 -8.02 5.10
CA GLN A 52 -7.90 -8.00 3.69
C GLN A 52 -8.37 -9.26 2.96
N ALA A 53 -8.28 -10.43 3.59
CA ALA A 53 -8.83 -11.68 3.08
C ALA A 53 -10.34 -11.56 2.83
N ALA A 54 -11.10 -11.09 3.83
CA ALA A 54 -12.55 -10.90 3.67
C ALA A 54 -12.89 -9.90 2.55
N LYS A 55 -12.14 -8.78 2.43
CA LYS A 55 -12.36 -7.77 1.39
C LYS A 55 -12.14 -8.27 -0.04
N LYS A 56 -11.34 -9.32 -0.24
CA LYS A 56 -11.09 -9.90 -1.58
C LYS A 56 -12.27 -10.72 -2.11
N VAL A 57 -13.17 -11.16 -1.22
CA VAL A 57 -14.27 -12.05 -1.59
C VAL A 57 -15.35 -11.31 -2.38
N PHE A 58 -15.67 -11.83 -3.56
CA PHE A 58 -16.72 -11.27 -4.40
C PHE A 58 -18.08 -11.29 -3.69
N GLY A 59 -18.78 -10.15 -3.65
CA GLY A 59 -20.07 -10.00 -2.99
C GLY A 59 -19.99 -9.31 -1.63
N VAL A 60 -18.80 -9.20 -1.04
CA VAL A 60 -18.56 -8.39 0.16
C VAL A 60 -18.67 -6.91 -0.20
N LYS A 61 -19.57 -6.20 0.50
CA LYS A 61 -19.82 -4.76 0.34
C LYS A 61 -19.13 -3.94 1.42
N ALA A 62 -19.02 -4.51 2.62
CA ALA A 62 -18.36 -3.89 3.77
C ALA A 62 -17.88 -4.97 4.74
N VAL A 63 -16.88 -4.62 5.55
CA VAL A 63 -16.38 -5.46 6.65
C VAL A 63 -16.52 -4.67 7.96
N ALA A 64 -17.28 -5.23 8.90
CA ALA A 64 -17.33 -4.81 10.29
C ALA A 64 -16.33 -5.65 11.08
N GLU A 65 -15.32 -5.02 11.66
CA GLU A 65 -14.21 -5.73 12.27
C GLU A 65 -14.19 -5.57 13.79
N GLU A 66 -14.51 -6.68 14.47
CA GLU A 66 -14.60 -6.80 15.92
C GLU A 66 -13.54 -7.76 16.47
N ILE A 67 -12.48 -8.02 15.69
CA ILE A 67 -11.33 -8.82 16.13
C ILE A 67 -10.55 -8.03 17.18
N GLN A 68 -10.30 -8.66 18.32
CA GLN A 68 -9.45 -8.12 19.38
C GLN A 68 -8.02 -8.61 19.22
N VAL A 69 -7.05 -7.70 19.35
CA VAL A 69 -5.63 -8.07 19.41
C VAL A 69 -5.25 -8.22 20.87
N GLY A 70 -5.03 -9.47 21.29
CA GLY A 70 -4.76 -9.81 22.68
C GLY A 70 -3.56 -10.74 22.79
N LEU A 71 -2.48 -10.24 23.39
CA LEU A 71 -1.33 -11.05 23.76
C LEU A 71 -1.58 -11.71 25.12
N SER A 72 -1.10 -12.94 25.29
CA SER A 72 -0.99 -13.56 26.61
C SER A 72 -0.28 -12.59 27.57
N PRO A 73 -0.66 -12.52 28.87
CA PRO A 73 -0.04 -11.62 29.84
C PRO A 73 1.49 -11.67 29.86
N ALA A 74 2.07 -12.81 29.51
CA ALA A 74 3.53 -13.02 29.41
C ALA A 74 4.23 -12.19 28.32
N TYR A 75 3.50 -11.72 27.31
CA TYR A 75 4.03 -10.97 26.16
C TYR A 75 3.51 -9.52 26.11
N ARG A 76 2.86 -9.05 27.17
CA ARG A 76 2.33 -7.69 27.25
C ARG A 76 3.50 -6.70 27.36
N LYS A 77 3.65 -5.84 26.35
CA LYS A 77 4.53 -4.67 26.40
C LYS A 77 3.76 -3.46 26.90
N ASN A 78 4.42 -2.59 27.68
CA ASN A 78 3.84 -1.29 28.04
C ASN A 78 4.03 -0.28 26.88
N ASP A 79 3.27 0.81 26.89
CA ASP A 79 3.29 1.79 25.80
C ASP A 79 4.65 2.46 25.62
N THR A 80 5.45 2.61 26.68
CA THR A 80 6.81 3.15 26.60
C THR A 80 7.74 2.20 25.82
N GLU A 81 7.66 0.90 26.10
CA GLU A 81 8.42 -0.11 25.35
C GLU A 81 7.97 -0.19 23.89
N ILE A 82 6.65 -0.11 23.64
CA ILE A 82 6.11 -0.10 22.27
C ILE A 82 6.58 1.16 21.53
N ALA A 83 6.52 2.34 22.16
CA ALA A 83 6.99 3.59 21.55
C ALA A 83 8.49 3.52 21.19
N ALA A 84 9.32 3.00 22.09
CA ALA A 84 10.75 2.79 21.82
C ALA A 84 10.98 1.83 20.66
N ALA A 85 10.23 0.72 20.60
CA ALA A 85 10.29 -0.24 19.50
C ALA A 85 9.85 0.38 18.16
N VAL A 86 8.80 1.21 18.17
CA VAL A 86 8.33 1.94 16.98
C VAL A 86 9.42 2.89 16.47
N LEU A 87 10.00 3.72 17.35
CA LEU A 87 11.07 4.66 16.97
C LEU A 87 12.27 3.91 16.40
N HIS A 88 12.67 2.80 17.01
CA HIS A 88 13.72 1.94 16.46
C HIS A 88 13.34 1.41 15.07
N ALA A 89 12.14 0.84 14.91
CA ALA A 89 11.72 0.27 13.63
C ALA A 89 11.70 1.32 12.50
N LEU A 90 11.26 2.55 12.78
CA LEU A 90 11.28 3.66 11.82
C LEU A 90 12.73 4.04 11.46
N LYS A 91 13.60 4.18 12.45
CA LYS A 91 15.02 4.57 12.25
C LYS A 91 15.81 3.57 11.42
N TRP A 92 15.53 2.26 11.57
CA TRP A 92 16.21 1.22 10.80
C TRP A 92 15.70 1.11 9.36
N HIS A 93 14.58 1.75 9.04
CA HIS A 93 14.02 1.73 7.70
C HIS A 93 14.58 2.90 6.88
N THR A 94 15.59 2.62 6.05
CA THR A 94 16.35 3.64 5.27
C THR A 94 15.50 4.56 4.39
N ALA A 95 14.30 4.10 4.03
CA ALA A 95 13.33 4.84 3.24
C ALA A 95 12.45 5.80 4.08
N ILE A 96 12.67 5.96 5.38
CA ILE A 96 11.82 6.78 6.25
C ILE A 96 12.65 7.93 6.84
N PRO A 97 12.26 9.20 6.63
CA PRO A 97 12.81 10.32 7.39
C PRO A 97 12.21 10.30 8.80
N ASP A 98 12.85 9.57 9.72
CA ASP A 98 12.35 9.37 11.10
C ASP A 98 12.26 10.68 11.89
N ASP A 99 13.08 11.68 11.54
CA ASP A 99 13.07 13.03 12.10
C ASP A 99 11.77 13.81 11.84
N ARG A 100 10.95 13.37 10.88
CA ARG A 100 9.69 14.04 10.49
C ARG A 100 8.43 13.32 10.93
N ILE A 101 8.57 12.19 11.62
CA ILE A 101 7.45 11.37 12.06
C ILE A 101 7.37 11.41 13.60
N GLN A 102 6.26 11.94 14.09
CA GLN A 102 5.89 11.88 15.49
C GLN A 102 5.09 10.61 15.76
N VAL A 103 5.35 10.01 16.92
CA VAL A 103 4.73 8.75 17.35
C VAL A 103 4.05 9.00 18.69
N LYS A 104 2.76 8.62 18.78
CA LYS A 104 2.04 8.50 20.04
C LYS A 104 1.61 7.04 20.22
N VAL A 105 1.75 6.50 21.43
CA VAL A 105 1.25 5.17 21.79
C VAL A 105 0.35 5.29 23.02
N GLU A 106 -0.82 4.65 22.96
CA GLU A 106 -1.80 4.62 24.05
C GLU A 106 -2.54 3.28 24.00
N ASP A 107 -2.44 2.45 25.04
CA ASP A 107 -2.97 1.07 25.11
C ASP A 107 -2.64 0.20 23.87
N GLY A 108 -1.41 0.31 23.39
CA GLY A 108 -0.95 -0.37 22.17
C GLY A 108 -1.53 0.16 20.86
N PHE A 109 -2.29 1.26 20.88
CA PHE A 109 -2.70 2.00 19.69
C PHE A 109 -1.58 2.95 19.29
N VAL A 110 -0.96 2.70 18.13
CA VAL A 110 0.11 3.53 17.59
C VAL A 110 -0.48 4.55 16.64
N LYS A 111 -0.21 5.83 16.88
CA LYS A 111 -0.55 6.93 15.98
C LYS A 111 0.74 7.49 15.37
N LEU A 112 0.81 7.50 14.05
CA LEU A 112 1.91 8.09 13.28
C LEU A 112 1.44 9.40 12.65
N GLU A 113 2.11 10.50 12.96
CA GLU A 113 1.80 11.84 12.44
C GLU A 113 3.07 12.47 11.87
N GLY A 114 2.93 13.34 10.88
CA GLY A 114 4.09 14.01 10.28
C GLY A 114 3.92 14.26 8.79
N GLU A 115 5.03 14.63 8.16
CA GLU A 115 5.07 14.98 6.74
C GLU A 115 6.21 14.25 6.03
N VAL A 116 5.87 13.57 4.94
CA VAL A 116 6.81 12.83 4.10
C VAL A 116 6.70 13.30 2.66
N GLU A 117 7.71 13.02 1.84
CA GLU A 117 7.78 13.50 0.47
C GLU A 117 7.06 12.52 -0.48
N TRP A 118 7.06 11.23 -0.13
CA TRP A 118 6.53 10.16 -0.97
C TRP A 118 5.54 9.28 -0.20
N ALA A 119 4.44 8.86 -0.84
CA ALA A 119 3.51 7.93 -0.17
C ALA A 119 4.11 6.53 0.06
N PHE A 120 5.22 6.17 -0.60
CA PHE A 120 5.95 4.95 -0.25
C PHE A 120 6.60 5.10 1.14
N GLU A 121 7.07 6.29 1.54
CA GLU A 121 7.63 6.55 2.87
C GLU A 121 6.52 6.42 3.91
N ARG A 122 5.35 7.00 3.64
CA ARG A 122 4.14 6.83 4.46
C ARG A 122 3.79 5.35 4.64
N ASN A 123 3.72 4.59 3.53
CA ASN A 123 3.38 3.18 3.58
C ASN A 123 4.47 2.34 4.27
N SER A 124 5.73 2.71 4.08
CA SER A 124 6.88 2.08 4.75
C SER A 124 6.80 2.27 6.26
N ALA A 125 6.37 3.45 6.73
CA ALA A 125 6.15 3.69 8.15
C ALA A 125 5.11 2.75 8.76
N THR A 126 3.97 2.53 8.09
CA THR A 126 2.99 1.53 8.54
C THR A 126 3.58 0.12 8.56
N ASN A 127 4.30 -0.27 7.50
CA ASN A 127 4.85 -1.62 7.39
C ASN A 127 5.95 -1.90 8.42
N ALA A 128 6.75 -0.90 8.78
CA ALA A 128 7.78 -1.01 9.82
C ALA A 128 7.18 -1.31 11.20
N VAL A 129 5.95 -0.83 11.47
CA VAL A 129 5.36 -0.92 12.81
C VAL A 129 4.32 -2.03 12.98
N LYS A 130 3.65 -2.46 11.90
CA LYS A 130 2.47 -3.34 12.01
C LYS A 130 2.74 -4.73 12.58
N TYR A 131 4.00 -5.19 12.55
CA TYR A 131 4.43 -6.48 13.08
C TYR A 131 5.06 -6.41 14.47
N LEU A 132 5.15 -5.21 15.08
CA LEU A 132 5.78 -5.06 16.39
C LEU A 132 4.90 -5.67 17.50
N THR A 133 5.55 -6.38 18.41
CA THR A 133 4.89 -6.97 19.59
C THR A 133 4.28 -5.87 20.45
N GLY A 134 3.03 -6.06 20.87
CA GLY A 134 2.29 -5.09 21.70
C GLY A 134 1.43 -4.11 20.89
N VAL A 135 1.68 -3.97 19.59
CA VAL A 135 0.85 -3.14 18.71
C VAL A 135 -0.51 -3.82 18.50
N ARG A 136 -1.58 -3.09 18.82
CA ARG A 136 -2.97 -3.53 18.63
C ARG A 136 -3.64 -2.86 17.44
N SER A 137 -3.21 -1.65 17.10
CA SER A 137 -3.69 -0.91 15.94
C SER A 137 -2.67 0.16 15.53
N VAL A 138 -2.71 0.56 14.26
CA VAL A 138 -1.86 1.62 13.70
C VAL A 138 -2.73 2.62 12.95
N ALA A 139 -2.81 3.84 13.45
CA ALA A 139 -3.39 4.98 12.76
C ALA A 139 -2.27 5.76 12.06
N ASN A 140 -2.18 5.65 10.73
CA ASN A 140 -1.24 6.42 9.94
C ASN A 140 -1.90 7.70 9.39
N LEU A 141 -1.54 8.83 9.99
CA LEU A 141 -2.01 10.18 9.61
C LEU A 141 -0.89 11.02 8.99
N ILE A 142 0.17 10.38 8.51
CA ILE A 142 1.28 11.07 7.83
C ILE A 142 0.75 11.68 6.52
N THR A 143 1.02 12.96 6.33
CA THR A 143 0.66 13.71 5.12
C THR A 143 1.79 13.64 4.10
N VAL A 144 1.45 13.44 2.83
CA VAL A 144 2.44 13.43 1.74
C VAL A 144 2.52 14.83 1.12
N LYS A 145 3.68 15.47 1.21
CA LYS A 145 4.00 16.77 0.60
C LYS A 145 5.23 16.63 -0.31
N PRO A 146 5.02 16.42 -1.62
CA PRO A 146 6.12 16.35 -2.58
C PRO A 146 6.94 17.64 -2.55
N LYS A 147 8.26 17.54 -2.36
CA LYS A 147 9.17 18.71 -2.44
C LYS A 147 9.55 19.08 -3.87
N ILE A 148 9.47 18.12 -4.79
CA ILE A 148 9.78 18.33 -6.19
C ILE A 148 8.52 18.89 -6.85
N THR A 149 8.65 20.03 -7.54
CA THR A 149 7.53 20.56 -8.34
C THR A 149 7.19 19.59 -9.48
N ALA A 150 5.93 19.59 -9.93
CA ALA A 150 5.54 18.78 -11.10
C ALA A 150 6.48 18.99 -12.29
N HIS A 151 6.89 20.24 -12.52
CA HIS A 151 7.82 20.63 -13.57
C HIS A 151 9.22 19.99 -13.41
N GLU A 152 9.77 19.98 -12.20
CA GLU A 152 11.06 19.33 -11.95
C GLU A 152 10.98 17.79 -12.06
N LEU A 153 9.84 17.20 -11.70
CA LEU A 153 9.62 15.76 -11.85
C LEU A 153 9.50 15.39 -13.33
N GLU A 154 8.75 16.15 -14.13
CA GLU A 154 8.68 16.02 -15.58
C GLU A 154 10.08 16.09 -16.21
N LYS A 155 10.90 17.06 -15.78
CA LYS A 155 12.28 17.21 -16.25
C LYS A 155 13.13 15.99 -15.91
N LYS A 156 13.02 15.43 -14.71
CA LYS A 156 13.76 14.23 -14.29
C LYS A 156 13.33 12.99 -15.08
N ILE A 157 12.03 12.81 -15.31
CA ILE A 157 11.49 11.71 -16.11
C ILE A 157 11.95 11.83 -17.57
N ARG A 158 11.86 13.03 -18.16
CA ARG A 158 12.37 13.30 -19.51
C ARG A 158 13.86 13.01 -19.61
N ALA A 159 14.65 13.41 -18.61
CA ALA A 159 16.07 13.08 -18.55
C ALA A 159 16.33 11.56 -18.45
N ALA A 160 15.43 10.79 -17.81
CA ALA A 160 15.52 9.33 -17.79
C ALA A 160 15.23 8.72 -19.17
N PHE A 161 14.25 9.26 -19.92
CA PHE A 161 14.01 8.85 -21.31
C PHE A 161 15.25 9.07 -22.18
N HIS A 162 15.89 10.24 -22.09
CA HIS A 162 17.13 10.52 -22.85
C HIS A 162 18.30 9.60 -22.50
N ARG A 163 18.33 9.02 -21.29
CA ARG A 163 19.36 8.04 -20.89
C ARG A 163 19.06 6.63 -21.41
N SER A 164 17.82 6.36 -21.78
CA SER A 164 17.43 5.05 -22.29
C SER A 164 17.76 4.95 -23.79
N ALA A 165 18.52 3.93 -24.16
CA ALA A 165 18.85 3.66 -25.57
C ALA A 165 17.63 3.22 -26.40
N THR A 166 16.55 2.80 -25.74
CA THR A 166 15.36 2.25 -26.40
C THR A 166 14.22 3.25 -26.54
N VAL A 167 14.21 4.34 -25.76
CA VAL A 167 13.13 5.33 -25.69
C VAL A 167 13.46 6.59 -26.47
N ASP A 168 12.63 6.92 -27.46
CA ASP A 168 12.68 8.19 -28.18
C ASP A 168 11.95 9.29 -27.36
N ALA A 169 12.73 9.99 -26.54
CA ALA A 169 12.22 11.04 -25.65
C ALA A 169 11.50 12.20 -26.35
N GLU A 170 11.77 12.43 -27.65
CA GLU A 170 11.13 13.51 -28.41
C GLU A 170 9.70 13.16 -28.85
N LYS A 171 9.39 11.86 -28.96
CA LYS A 171 8.06 11.37 -29.37
C LYS A 171 7.12 11.10 -28.20
N ILE A 172 7.63 11.20 -26.97
CA ILE A 172 6.88 10.96 -25.73
C ILE A 172 6.76 12.26 -24.95
N THR A 173 5.52 12.61 -24.61
CA THR A 173 5.21 13.69 -23.67
C THR A 173 4.82 13.09 -22.33
N VAL A 174 5.46 13.58 -21.27
CA VAL A 174 5.08 13.30 -19.89
C VAL A 174 4.53 14.58 -19.27
N THR A 175 3.41 14.45 -18.56
CA THR A 175 2.86 15.50 -17.70
C THR A 175 2.61 14.94 -16.32
N VAL A 176 2.85 15.75 -15.29
CA VAL A 176 2.66 15.38 -13.89
C VAL A 176 1.66 16.34 -13.25
N ALA A 177 0.63 15.78 -12.63
CA ALA A 177 -0.30 16.54 -11.80
C ALA A 177 -0.42 15.85 -10.44
N GLY A 178 0.09 16.50 -9.40
CA GLY A 178 0.16 15.91 -8.06
C GLY A 178 0.96 14.61 -8.06
N ASN A 179 0.27 13.48 -7.85
CA ASN A 179 0.85 12.13 -7.82
C ASN A 179 0.52 11.27 -9.06
N LYS A 180 -0.13 11.85 -10.07
CA LYS A 180 -0.49 11.16 -11.31
C LYS A 180 0.40 11.63 -12.45
N ALA A 181 1.02 10.69 -13.14
CA ALA A 181 1.70 10.92 -14.40
C ALA A 181 0.81 10.49 -15.57
N THR A 182 0.84 11.26 -16.65
CA THR A 182 0.19 10.91 -17.91
C THR A 182 1.24 10.86 -19.01
N LEU A 183 1.26 9.74 -19.75
CA LEU A 183 2.11 9.56 -20.93
C LEU A 183 1.26 9.65 -22.20
N THR A 184 1.68 10.49 -23.13
CA THR A 184 1.08 10.60 -24.47
C THR A 184 2.17 10.60 -25.53
N GLY A 185 1.82 10.20 -26.75
CA GLY A 185 2.75 10.16 -27.86
C GLY A 185 2.80 8.81 -28.53
N LYS A 186 3.83 8.62 -29.35
CA LYS A 186 4.01 7.46 -30.21
C LYS A 186 5.30 6.74 -29.88
N VAL A 187 5.25 5.40 -29.87
CA VAL A 187 6.39 4.53 -29.63
C VAL A 187 6.46 3.49 -30.73
N ARG A 188 7.65 2.99 -31.06
CA ARG A 188 7.87 2.03 -32.15
C ARG A 188 7.69 0.58 -31.75
N SER A 189 7.50 0.31 -30.45
CA SER A 189 7.33 -1.05 -29.94
C SER A 189 6.68 -1.09 -28.55
N PHE A 190 6.12 -2.24 -28.20
CA PHE A 190 5.69 -2.53 -26.82
C PHE A 190 6.85 -2.49 -25.81
N ALA A 191 8.06 -2.84 -26.24
CA ALA A 191 9.24 -2.78 -25.37
C ALA A 191 9.56 -1.32 -24.98
N GLU A 192 9.53 -0.41 -25.96
CA GLU A 192 9.70 1.03 -25.70
C GLU A 192 8.58 1.59 -24.82
N LYS A 193 7.32 1.19 -25.07
CA LYS A 193 6.18 1.56 -24.23
C LYS A 193 6.43 1.19 -22.77
N LYS A 194 6.81 -0.06 -22.51
CA LYS A 194 7.05 -0.57 -21.16
C LYS A 194 8.23 0.11 -20.48
N GLU A 195 9.28 0.41 -21.23
CA GLU A 195 10.44 1.13 -20.71
C GLU A 195 10.10 2.57 -20.31
N ALA A 196 9.30 3.26 -21.13
CA ALA A 196 8.80 4.60 -20.80
C ALA A 196 7.92 4.59 -19.53
N GLU A 197 7.05 3.58 -19.39
CA GLU A 197 6.23 3.40 -18.18
C GLU A 197 7.10 3.12 -16.94
N ASN A 198 8.12 2.27 -17.04
CA ASN A 198 9.04 1.98 -15.94
C ASN A 198 9.81 3.23 -15.48
N ALA A 199 10.28 4.05 -16.41
CA ALA A 199 10.96 5.30 -16.09
C ALA A 199 10.04 6.31 -15.37
N VAL A 200 8.74 6.31 -15.68
CA VAL A 200 7.75 7.10 -14.92
C VAL A 200 7.53 6.54 -13.52
N TRP A 201 7.43 5.21 -13.37
CA TRP A 201 7.28 4.57 -12.06
C TRP A 201 8.51 4.75 -11.15
N ALA A 202 9.69 4.88 -11.74
CA ALA A 202 10.90 5.27 -11.01
C ALA A 202 10.90 6.77 -10.62
N GLY A 203 10.04 7.57 -11.27
CA GLY A 203 9.78 8.96 -10.95
C GLY A 203 9.18 9.06 -9.54
N PRO A 204 9.84 9.76 -8.62
CA PRO A 204 9.40 9.68 -7.25
C PRO A 204 8.07 10.45 -7.10
N GLY A 205 7.15 9.90 -6.31
CA GLY A 205 5.85 10.52 -5.99
C GLY A 205 4.73 10.17 -6.95
N ILE A 206 5.04 9.39 -7.99
CA ILE A 206 4.05 8.84 -8.90
C ILE A 206 3.39 7.61 -8.27
N PHE A 207 2.07 7.69 -8.04
CA PHE A 207 1.24 6.60 -7.54
C PHE A 207 0.21 6.12 -8.57
N SER A 208 0.03 6.89 -9.64
CA SER A 208 -0.88 6.57 -10.72
C SER A 208 -0.22 6.91 -12.05
N LEU A 209 -0.27 5.97 -12.99
CA LEU A 209 0.14 6.18 -14.37
C LEU A 209 -1.05 6.00 -15.31
N ASP A 210 -1.30 7.00 -16.13
CA ASP A 210 -2.25 6.96 -17.24
C ASP A 210 -1.45 6.93 -18.54
N SER A 211 -1.22 5.71 -19.05
CA SER A 211 -0.43 5.49 -20.26
C SER A 211 -1.34 5.47 -21.49
N ARG A 212 -1.23 6.53 -22.30
CA ARG A 212 -1.94 6.69 -23.58
C ARG A 212 -0.98 6.64 -24.77
N LEU A 213 0.13 5.91 -24.61
CA LEU A 213 1.10 5.68 -25.67
C LEU A 213 0.53 4.74 -26.73
N ILE A 214 0.67 5.17 -27.99
CA ILE A 214 0.25 4.42 -29.18
C ILE A 214 1.49 3.76 -29.78
N VAL A 215 1.45 2.44 -29.97
CA VAL A 215 2.51 1.71 -30.66
C VAL A 215 2.28 1.86 -32.17
N GLU A 216 3.22 2.47 -32.89
CA GLU A 216 3.20 2.51 -34.35
C GLU A 216 3.57 1.13 -34.90
N GLU A 217 2.68 0.54 -35.68
CA GLU A 217 3.01 -0.64 -36.47
C GLU A 217 3.97 -0.22 -37.59
N PRO A 218 5.05 -0.99 -37.87
CA PRO A 218 5.92 -0.68 -38.98
C PRO A 218 5.10 -0.70 -40.28
N GLU A 219 5.20 0.35 -41.10
CA GLU A 219 4.73 0.29 -42.48
C GLU A 219 5.46 -0.87 -43.15
N LEU A 220 4.72 -1.96 -43.40
CA LEU A 220 5.20 -3.05 -44.24
C LEU A 220 5.33 -2.46 -45.64
N VAL A 221 6.56 -2.12 -46.01
CA VAL A 221 6.92 -1.81 -47.40
C VAL A 221 6.80 -3.13 -48.17
N TYR A 222 5.70 -3.28 -48.90
CA TYR A 222 5.46 -4.40 -49.83
C TYR A 222 6.28 -4.23 -51.11
#